data_AF-A0AAW5AHC9-F1
#
_entry.id   AF-A0AAW5AHC9-F1
#
_cell.length_a   1.000
_cell.length_b   1.000
_cell.length_c   1.000
_cell.angle_alpha   90.00
_cell.angle_beta   90.00
_cell.angle_gamma   90.00
#
_symmetry.space_group_name_H-M   'P 1'
#
loop_
_entity.id
_entity.type
_entity.pdbx_description
1 polymer ?
#
loop_
_entity_poly.entity_id
_entity_poly.type
_entity_poly.pdbx_seq_one_letter_code
_entity_poly.pdbx_strand_id
1 'polypeptide(L)'
;SRIGQSDLRKILYMPAVSFCFGKYKDSIYSPFVQRLPERNKLAKKAVIVALMRKLVTIAQSVLKYQQPFNEERYAKMCLDKA
;
A
#
# COMPACT_ATOMS: atom_id res chain seq x y z
N SER A 1 6.10 -1.12 12.43
CA SER A 1 7.50 -1.45 12.14
C SER A 1 8.37 -0.40 12.83
N ARG A 2 9.39 -0.82 13.60
CA ARG A 2 10.30 0.06 14.37
C ARG A 2 11.31 0.80 13.47
N ILE A 3 11.36 0.43 12.19
CA ILE A 3 12.35 0.87 11.19
C ILE A 3 11.68 1.87 10.22
N GLY A 4 12.35 3.01 9.96
CA GLY A 4 11.93 4.09 9.06
C GLY A 4 11.66 5.43 9.75
N GLN A 5 11.60 6.52 8.98
CA GLN A 5 11.33 7.87 9.49
C GLN A 5 9.90 7.98 10.06
N SER A 6 9.76 8.57 11.25
CA SER A 6 8.48 8.70 11.94
C SER A 6 7.47 9.53 11.18
N ASP A 7 7.92 10.57 10.49
CA ASP A 7 7.04 11.54 9.85
C ASP A 7 6.41 10.97 8.59
N LEU A 8 7.16 10.17 7.82
CA LEU A 8 6.62 9.42 6.68
C LEU A 8 5.47 8.49 7.11
N ARG A 9 5.59 7.84 8.28
CA ARG A 9 4.51 7.00 8.80
C ARG A 9 3.26 7.79 9.16
N LYS A 10 3.42 8.99 9.73
CA LYS A 10 2.28 9.87 10.08
C LYS A 10 1.56 10.34 8.82
N ILE A 11 2.31 10.82 7.84
CA ILE A 11 1.78 11.31 6.57
C ILE A 11 1.09 10.19 5.79
N LEU A 12 1.69 8.99 5.76
CA LEU A 12 1.15 7.85 5.00
C LEU A 12 0.07 7.05 5.74
N TYR A 13 -0.19 7.34 7.02
CA TYR A 13 -1.22 6.62 7.79
C TYR A 13 -2.63 6.90 7.26
N MET A 14 -2.99 8.18 7.16
CA MET A 14 -4.32 8.59 6.74
C MET A 14 -4.67 8.14 5.30
N PRO A 15 -3.78 8.29 4.29
CA PRO A 15 -4.07 7.76 2.96
C PRO A 15 -4.18 6.23 2.98
N ALA A 16 -3.29 5.51 3.69
CA ALA A 16 -3.39 4.05 3.79
C ALA A 16 -4.73 3.59 4.43
N VAL A 17 -5.22 4.29 5.46
CA VAL A 17 -6.53 3.99 6.06
C VAL A 17 -7.66 4.26 5.07
N SER A 18 -7.61 5.38 4.32
CA SER A 18 -8.63 5.73 3.33
C SER A 18 -8.72 4.72 2.19
N PHE A 19 -7.59 4.15 1.77
CA PHE A 19 -7.50 3.09 0.76
C PHE A 19 -7.88 1.70 1.31
N CYS A 20 -7.62 1.40 2.58
CA CYS A 20 -7.99 0.10 3.16
C CYS A 20 -9.46 0.01 3.58
N PHE A 21 -9.97 1.03 4.26
CA PHE A 21 -11.26 0.96 4.96
C PHE A 21 -12.18 2.16 4.67
N GLY A 22 -11.69 3.14 3.90
CA GLY A 22 -12.42 4.37 3.61
C GLY A 22 -13.08 4.37 2.24
N LYS A 23 -13.20 5.59 1.69
CA LYS A 23 -13.89 5.86 0.42
C LYS A 23 -13.23 5.21 -0.80
N TYR A 24 -11.95 4.86 -0.71
CA TYR A 24 -11.17 4.28 -1.82
C TYR A 24 -10.94 2.77 -1.67
N LYS A 25 -11.77 2.09 -0.88
CA LYS A 25 -11.68 0.63 -0.66
C LYS A 25 -11.78 -0.19 -1.95
N ASP A 26 -12.47 0.32 -2.98
CA ASP A 26 -12.70 -0.33 -4.26
C ASP A 26 -11.71 0.14 -5.34
N SER A 27 -10.61 0.77 -4.93
CA SER A 27 -9.55 1.22 -5.83
C SER A 27 -8.63 0.09 -6.30
N ILE A 28 -7.59 0.44 -7.04
CA ILE A 28 -6.54 -0.44 -7.57
C ILE A 28 -5.92 -1.35 -6.49
N TYR A 29 -5.91 -0.92 -5.22
CA TYR A 29 -5.35 -1.67 -4.11
C TYR A 29 -6.34 -2.60 -3.40
N SER A 30 -7.63 -2.57 -3.78
CA SER A 30 -8.67 -3.43 -3.19
C SER A 30 -8.30 -4.92 -3.18
N PRO A 31 -7.80 -5.51 -4.29
CA PRO A 31 -7.45 -6.93 -4.32
C PRO A 31 -6.27 -7.26 -3.40
N PHE A 32 -5.39 -6.29 -3.11
CA PHE A 32 -4.29 -6.46 -2.17
C PHE A 32 -4.80 -6.46 -0.73
N VAL A 33 -5.62 -5.47 -0.37
CA VAL A 33 -6.20 -5.31 0.96
C VAL A 33 -7.08 -6.49 1.35
N GLN A 34 -7.85 -7.06 0.41
CA GLN A 34 -8.72 -8.20 0.66
C GLN A 34 -7.96 -9.52 0.84
N ARG A 35 -6.89 -9.76 0.07
CA ARG A 35 -6.10 -11.02 0.17
C ARG A 35 -5.27 -11.14 1.45
N LEU A 36 -4.81 -10.01 2.00
CA LEU A 36 -3.99 -9.96 3.21
C LEU A 36 -4.64 -10.58 4.47
N PRO A 37 -5.89 -10.23 4.84
CA PRO A 37 -6.57 -10.84 5.98
C PRO A 37 -6.96 -12.29 5.71
N GLU A 38 -7.33 -12.64 4.48
CA GLU A 38 -7.75 -14.00 4.11
C GLU A 38 -6.61 -15.02 4.19
N ARG A 39 -5.42 -14.68 3.68
CA ARG A 39 -4.28 -15.61 3.66
C ARG A 39 -3.61 -15.82 5.01
N ASN A 40 -3.48 -14.76 5.81
CA ASN A 40 -2.56 -14.79 6.96
C ASN A 40 -3.22 -14.41 8.31
N LYS A 41 -4.56 -14.26 8.37
CA LYS A 41 -5.27 -13.75 9.58
C LYS A 41 -4.61 -12.49 10.14
N LEU A 42 -4.10 -11.62 9.27
CA LEU A 42 -3.36 -10.45 9.67
C LEU A 42 -4.28 -9.45 10.39
N ALA A 43 -3.85 -8.96 11.55
CA ALA A 43 -4.56 -7.89 12.24
C ALA A 43 -4.71 -6.67 11.31
N LYS A 44 -5.83 -5.95 11.37
CA LYS A 44 -6.12 -4.77 10.52
C LYS A 44 -4.97 -3.75 10.48
N LYS A 45 -4.27 -3.58 11.60
CA LYS A 45 -3.08 -2.73 11.72
C LYS A 45 -1.92 -3.18 10.83
N ALA A 46 -1.71 -4.49 10.67
CA ALA A 46 -0.68 -5.05 9.81
C ALA A 46 -1.01 -4.85 8.32
N VAL A 47 -2.29 -4.90 7.94
CA VAL A 47 -2.76 -4.59 6.58
C VAL A 47 -2.43 -3.14 6.21
N ILE A 48 -2.74 -2.19 7.11
CA ILE A 48 -2.39 -0.77 6.94
C ILE A 48 -0.88 -0.60 6.76
N VAL A 49 -0.06 -1.26 7.59
CA VAL A 49 1.40 -1.18 7.51
C VAL A 49 1.94 -1.77 6.20
N ALA A 50 1.36 -2.86 5.72
CA ALA A 50 1.72 -3.46 4.43
C ALA A 50 1.41 -2.49 3.28
N LEU A 51 0.25 -1.84 3.31
CA LEU A 51 -0.12 -0.84 2.31
C LEU A 51 0.78 0.39 2.35
N MET A 52 1.10 0.92 3.54
CA MET A 52 2.08 2.02 3.67
C MET A 52 3.40 1.67 3.01
N ARG A 53 3.91 0.46 3.23
CA ARG A 53 5.18 0.03 2.63
C ARG A 53 5.08 -0.02 1.11
N LYS A 54 3.95 -0.48 0.57
CA LYS A 54 3.69 -0.46 -0.88
C LYS A 54 3.69 0.96 -1.44
N LEU A 55 3.01 1.90 -0.78
CA LEU A 55 2.97 3.31 -1.18
C LEU A 55 4.36 3.95 -1.20
N VAL A 56 5.19 3.67 -0.19
CA VAL A 56 6.59 4.15 -0.16
C VAL A 56 7.39 3.59 -1.33
N THR A 57 7.27 2.30 -1.61
CA THR A 57 7.98 1.68 -2.73
C THR A 57 7.58 2.29 -4.07
N ILE A 58 6.29 2.61 -4.25
CA ILE A 58 5.80 3.29 -5.46
C ILE A 58 6.36 4.70 -5.57
N ALA A 59 6.35 5.48 -4.49
CA ALA A 59 6.94 6.81 -4.47
C ALA A 59 8.45 6.75 -4.80
N GLN A 60 9.16 5.77 -4.22
CA GLN A 60 10.58 5.55 -4.50
C GLN A 60 10.84 5.15 -5.95
N SER A 61 10.00 4.30 -6.57
CA SER A 61 10.17 3.95 -7.98
C SER A 61 9.89 5.13 -8.90
N VAL A 62 8.86 5.93 -8.62
CA VAL A 62 8.58 7.16 -9.38
C VAL A 62 9.77 8.12 -9.32
N LEU A 63 10.31 8.37 -8.12
CA LEU A 63 11.47 9.23 -7.93
C LEU A 63 12.75 8.67 -8.58
N LYS A 64 12.97 7.35 -8.49
CA LYS A 64 14.17 6.70 -9.02
C LYS A 64 14.19 6.66 -10.55
N TYR A 65 13.05 6.32 -11.16
CA TYR A 65 12.96 6.15 -12.60
C TYR A 65 12.49 7.43 -13.32
N GLN A 66 12.12 8.48 -12.59
CA GLN A 66 11.54 9.73 -13.13
C GLN A 66 10.36 9.47 -14.08
N GLN A 67 9.65 8.37 -13.84
CA GLN A 67 8.50 7.96 -14.63
C GLN A 67 7.22 8.30 -13.85
N PRO A 68 6.19 8.85 -14.52
CA PRO A 68 4.91 9.12 -13.88
C PRO A 68 4.30 7.81 -13.36
N PHE A 69 3.44 7.95 -12.35
CA PHE A 69 2.67 6.83 -11.83
C PHE A 69 1.83 6.20 -12.94
N ASN A 70 2.01 4.90 -13.18
CA ASN A 70 1.27 4.13 -14.19
C ASN A 70 0.43 3.07 -13.48
N GLU A 71 -0.89 3.24 -13.53
CA GLU A 71 -1.87 2.40 -12.84
C GLU A 71 -1.78 0.92 -13.22
N GLU A 72 -1.62 0.61 -14.51
CA GLU A 72 -1.57 -0.78 -14.99
C GLU A 72 -0.34 -1.53 -14.48
N ARG A 73 0.80 -0.86 -14.42
CA ARG A 73 2.05 -1.43 -13.91
C ARG A 73 1.94 -1.78 -12.42
N TYR A 74 1.36 -0.88 -11.63
CA TYR A 74 1.24 -1.07 -10.18
C TYR A 74 0.07 -1.98 -9.79
N ALA A 75 -0.97 -2.08 -10.63
CA ALA A 75 -2.04 -3.08 -10.51
C ALA A 75 -1.48 -4.50 -10.65
N LYS A 76 -0.61 -4.76 -11.65
CA LYS A 76 0.09 -6.05 -11.80
C LYS A 76 0.95 -6.38 -10.58
N MET A 77 1.72 -5.41 -10.06
CA MET A 77 2.49 -5.59 -8.82
C MET A 77 1.62 -5.86 -7.59
N CYS A 78 0.36 -5.45 -7.59
CA CYS A 78 -0.57 -5.81 -6.53
C CYS A 78 -1.04 -7.26 -6.70
N LEU A 79 -1.29 -7.73 -7.93
CA LEU A 79 -1.73 -9.09 -8.24
C LEU A 79 -0.62 -10.15 -8.08
N ASP A 80 0.63 -9.81 -8.37
CA ASP A 80 1.74 -10.77 -8.35
C ASP A 80 2.13 -11.23 -6.94
N LYS A 81 2.34 -12.54 -6.82
CA LYS A 81 2.51 -13.32 -5.60
C LYS A 81 3.69 -12.82 -4.77
N ALA A 82 3.41 -12.49 -3.51
CA ALA A 82 4.35 -12.67 -2.40
C ALA A 82 3.97 -13.95 -1.63
#